data_AF-A0A1H9Q475-F1
#
_entry.id   AF-A0A1H9Q475-F1
#
_cell.length_a   1.000
_cell.length_b   1.000
_cell.length_c   1.000
_cell.angle_alpha   90.00
_cell.angle_beta   90.00
_cell.angle_gamma   90.00
#
_symmetry.space_group_name_H-M   'P 1'
#
loop_
_entity.id
_entity.type
_entity.pdbx_description
1 polymer ?
#
loop_
_entity_poly.entity_id
_entity_poly.type
_entity_poly.pdbx_seq_one_letter_code
_entity_poly.pdbx_strand_id
1 'polypeptide(L)'
;MTNVNITGDYFGMNSKHIEADNVTITGNYCFDGAENVEISNSTLLSKDAFWNCKHVVVRDSTIVGEYLAWNSEDITFINCTIESNQGLCYMKHVTLENCQLINSNLVFEYVEDLQADIHSDIISIKNPISGNITADATGEIIFDDPKINANQTTISLRKDVLARA
;
A
#
# COMPACT_ATOMS: atom_id res chain seq x y z
N MET A 1 3.94 19.11 -10.02
CA MET A 1 2.79 19.92 -9.56
C MET A 1 2.95 20.18 -8.08
N THR A 2 2.66 21.40 -7.61
CA THR A 2 2.96 21.77 -6.22
C THR A 2 1.88 22.68 -5.65
N ASN A 3 1.41 22.42 -4.42
CA ASN A 3 0.38 23.21 -3.73
C ASN A 3 -0.96 23.26 -4.50
N VAL A 4 -1.45 22.11 -4.95
CA VAL A 4 -2.66 22.00 -5.79
C VAL A 4 -3.68 21.07 -5.17
N ASN A 5 -4.96 21.44 -5.29
CA ASN A 5 -6.09 20.54 -5.02
C ASN A 5 -6.68 20.05 -6.35
N ILE A 6 -6.82 18.73 -6.47
CA ILE A 6 -7.32 18.06 -7.66
C ILE A 6 -8.58 17.29 -7.28
N THR A 7 -9.63 17.45 -8.07
CA THR A 7 -10.88 16.71 -7.89
C THR A 7 -11.30 16.09 -9.21
N GLY A 8 -11.46 14.77 -9.22
CA GLY A 8 -11.90 14.02 -10.40
C GLY A 8 -11.32 12.61 -10.44
N ASP A 9 -12.07 11.71 -11.08
CA ASP A 9 -11.63 10.34 -11.32
C ASP A 9 -10.62 10.31 -12.48
N TYR A 10 -9.72 9.30 -12.50
CA TYR A 10 -8.79 9.05 -13.61
C TYR A 10 -7.87 10.22 -13.99
N PHE A 11 -7.61 11.14 -13.05
CA PHE A 11 -6.83 12.36 -13.30
C PHE A 11 -5.50 12.11 -14.02
N GLY A 12 -4.71 11.15 -13.53
CA GLY A 12 -3.39 10.82 -14.04
C GLY A 12 -3.35 9.52 -14.84
N MET A 13 -4.48 9.06 -15.38
CA MET A 13 -4.54 7.80 -16.14
C MET A 13 -3.52 7.78 -17.28
N ASN A 14 -2.78 6.68 -17.41
CA ASN A 14 -1.74 6.42 -18.43
C ASN A 14 -0.64 7.50 -18.52
N SER A 15 -0.55 8.37 -17.52
CA SER A 15 0.43 9.45 -17.51
C SER A 15 1.79 8.94 -17.05
N LYS A 16 2.86 9.63 -17.48
CA LYS A 16 4.22 9.26 -17.12
C LYS A 16 5.02 10.46 -16.64
N HIS A 17 6.05 10.20 -15.82
CA HIS A 17 6.96 11.24 -15.31
C HIS A 17 6.21 12.32 -14.53
N ILE A 18 5.46 11.87 -13.53
CA ILE A 18 4.65 12.74 -12.69
C ILE A 18 5.44 13.02 -11.42
N GLU A 19 5.65 14.29 -11.11
CA GLU A 19 6.14 14.73 -9.82
C GLU A 19 5.06 15.59 -9.16
N ALA A 20 4.67 15.26 -7.94
CA ALA A 20 3.70 16.00 -7.15
C ALA A 20 4.20 16.24 -5.72
N ASP A 21 4.01 17.46 -5.22
CA ASP A 21 4.41 17.84 -3.87
C ASP A 21 3.33 18.70 -3.21
N ASN A 22 2.98 18.39 -1.96
CA ASN A 22 1.93 19.10 -1.23
C ASN A 22 0.63 19.25 -2.03
N VAL A 23 0.10 18.13 -2.52
CA VAL A 23 -1.18 18.09 -3.23
C VAL A 23 -2.25 17.36 -2.43
N THR A 24 -3.50 17.75 -2.65
CA THR A 24 -4.65 16.94 -2.26
C THR A 24 -5.34 16.43 -3.52
N ILE A 25 -5.50 15.12 -3.64
CA ILE A 25 -6.23 14.49 -4.75
C ILE A 25 -7.46 13.81 -4.19
N THR A 26 -8.63 14.10 -4.76
CA THR A 26 -9.90 13.47 -4.40
C THR A 26 -10.60 12.97 -5.65
N GLY A 27 -10.79 11.66 -5.74
CA GLY A 27 -11.38 11.00 -6.89
C GLY A 27 -10.83 9.58 -7.03
N ASN A 28 -11.58 8.70 -7.67
CA ASN A 28 -11.22 7.29 -7.81
C ASN A 28 -10.26 7.08 -8.99
N TYR A 29 -9.45 6.03 -8.91
CA TYR A 29 -8.50 5.68 -9.98
C TYR A 29 -7.55 6.85 -10.29
N CYS A 30 -7.05 7.56 -9.27
CA CYS A 30 -6.22 8.77 -9.47
C CYS A 30 -5.13 8.54 -10.51
N PHE A 31 -4.44 7.40 -10.38
CA PHE A 31 -3.48 6.90 -11.34
C PHE A 31 -3.88 5.47 -11.69
N ASP A 32 -4.38 5.26 -12.91
CA ASP A 32 -4.55 3.94 -13.53
C ASP A 32 -3.60 3.83 -14.71
N GLY A 33 -2.66 2.87 -14.68
CA GLY A 33 -1.69 2.66 -15.75
C GLY A 33 -0.55 3.68 -15.78
N ALA A 34 -0.35 4.45 -14.71
CA ALA A 34 0.70 5.47 -14.66
C ALA A 34 2.10 4.89 -14.40
N GLU A 35 3.14 5.56 -14.90
CA GLU A 35 4.53 5.10 -14.78
C GLU A 35 5.48 6.22 -14.36
N ASN A 36 6.44 5.92 -13.49
CA ASN A 36 7.42 6.90 -12.99
C ASN A 36 6.72 8.08 -12.31
N VAL A 37 6.11 7.78 -11.17
CA VAL A 37 5.31 8.74 -10.38
C VAL A 37 5.99 8.96 -9.04
N GLU A 38 6.28 10.21 -8.71
CA GLU A 38 6.80 10.61 -7.41
C GLU A 38 5.85 11.59 -6.74
N ILE A 39 5.41 11.26 -5.51
CA ILE A 39 4.48 12.09 -4.74
C ILE A 39 5.03 12.29 -3.33
N SER A 40 5.06 13.53 -2.87
CA SER A 40 5.52 13.89 -1.52
C SER A 40 4.54 14.81 -0.79
N ASN A 41 4.53 14.75 0.54
CA ASN A 41 3.79 15.69 1.40
C ASN A 41 2.29 15.81 1.10
N SER A 42 1.65 14.74 0.62
CA SER A 42 0.35 14.82 -0.04
C SER A 42 -0.73 14.01 0.64
N THR A 43 -1.99 14.29 0.29
CA THR A 43 -3.15 13.51 0.72
C THR A 43 -3.91 12.98 -0.50
N LEU A 44 -4.09 11.67 -0.58
CA LEU A 44 -4.83 11.01 -1.67
C LEU A 44 -6.06 10.34 -1.08
N LEU A 45 -7.24 10.81 -1.49
CA LEU A 45 -8.54 10.25 -1.14
C LEU A 45 -9.12 9.58 -2.38
N SER A 46 -8.85 8.28 -2.51
CA SER A 46 -9.14 7.52 -3.72
C SER A 46 -9.37 6.07 -3.38
N LYS A 47 -10.48 5.49 -3.84
CA LYS A 47 -10.70 4.04 -3.74
C LYS A 47 -9.48 3.26 -4.26
N ASP A 48 -8.93 3.72 -5.39
CA ASP A 48 -7.84 3.09 -6.13
C ASP A 48 -6.79 4.13 -6.53
N ALA A 49 -5.83 4.42 -5.65
CA ALA A 49 -4.87 5.51 -5.92
C ALA A 49 -3.88 5.20 -7.06
N PHE A 50 -3.40 3.95 -7.16
CA PHE A 50 -2.28 3.54 -8.05
C PHE A 50 -2.56 2.22 -8.77
N TRP A 51 -3.69 2.11 -9.46
CA TRP A 51 -4.08 0.89 -10.15
C TRP A 51 -3.19 0.65 -11.39
N ASN A 52 -2.74 -0.58 -11.65
CA ASN A 52 -1.88 -0.92 -12.81
C ASN A 52 -0.62 -0.03 -12.96
N CYS A 53 -0.06 0.48 -11.87
CA CYS A 53 1.05 1.43 -11.90
C CYS A 53 2.42 0.74 -11.89
N LYS A 54 3.44 1.45 -12.38
CA LYS A 54 4.83 0.98 -12.32
C LYS A 54 5.80 2.09 -11.92
N HIS A 55 6.79 1.77 -11.09
CA HIS A 55 7.78 2.72 -10.56
C HIS A 55 7.11 3.92 -9.90
N VAL A 56 6.50 3.69 -8.74
CA VAL A 56 5.86 4.75 -7.95
C VAL A 56 6.60 4.91 -6.62
N VAL A 57 6.93 6.14 -6.27
CA VAL A 57 7.46 6.45 -4.94
C VAL A 57 6.59 7.51 -4.27
N VAL A 58 6.09 7.19 -3.07
CA VAL A 58 5.27 8.08 -2.27
C VAL A 58 5.95 8.34 -0.93
N ARG A 59 6.06 9.60 -0.53
CA ARG A 59 6.78 10.02 0.68
C ARG A 59 5.92 10.93 1.54
N ASP A 60 6.01 10.77 2.86
CA ASP A 60 5.46 11.69 3.86
C ASP A 60 3.98 12.05 3.58
N SER A 61 3.19 11.06 3.18
CA SER A 61 1.84 11.28 2.63
C SER A 61 0.80 10.40 3.31
N THR A 62 -0.46 10.82 3.20
CA THR A 62 -1.62 10.03 3.65
C THR A 62 -2.40 9.52 2.44
N ILE A 63 -2.74 8.24 2.42
CA ILE A 63 -3.52 7.62 1.36
C ILE A 63 -4.68 6.85 1.99
N VAL A 64 -5.91 7.19 1.59
CA VAL A 64 -7.13 6.53 2.06
C VAL A 64 -7.86 5.95 0.86
N GLY A 65 -8.11 4.65 0.89
CA GLY A 65 -8.75 3.94 -0.22
C GLY A 65 -9.34 2.58 0.15
N GLU A 66 -9.62 1.77 -0.86
CA GLU A 66 -9.99 0.37 -0.71
C GLU A 66 -8.89 -0.48 -1.35
N TYR A 67 -8.96 -0.73 -2.65
CA TYR A 67 -8.05 -1.61 -3.40
C TYR A 67 -6.77 -0.87 -3.84
N LEU A 68 -6.19 -0.16 -2.90
CA LEU A 68 -5.03 0.71 -3.10
C LEU A 68 -3.91 -0.04 -3.81
N ALA A 69 -3.46 0.51 -4.93
CA ALA A 69 -2.32 0.06 -5.71
C ALA A 69 -2.38 -1.37 -6.29
N TRP A 70 -3.57 -1.89 -6.57
CA TRP A 70 -3.70 -3.22 -7.19
C TRP A 70 -3.00 -3.33 -8.54
N ASN A 71 -2.46 -4.53 -8.82
CA ASN A 71 -1.81 -4.89 -10.10
C ASN A 71 -0.58 -4.05 -10.45
N SER A 72 0.14 -3.57 -9.43
CA SER A 72 1.24 -2.63 -9.59
C SER A 72 2.60 -3.25 -9.27
N GLU A 73 3.65 -2.73 -9.92
CA GLU A 73 5.02 -3.25 -9.81
C GLU A 73 5.99 -2.12 -9.43
N ASP A 74 6.98 -2.42 -8.60
CA ASP A 74 8.03 -1.48 -8.18
C ASP A 74 7.44 -0.24 -7.49
N ILE A 75 6.81 -0.46 -6.33
CA ILE A 75 6.10 0.58 -5.58
C ILE A 75 6.73 0.75 -4.20
N THR A 76 7.09 1.99 -3.86
CA THR A 76 7.73 2.34 -2.60
C THR A 76 6.93 3.40 -1.85
N PHE A 77 6.56 3.13 -0.60
CA PHE A 77 5.98 4.08 0.34
C PHE A 77 6.99 4.36 1.46
N ILE A 78 7.23 5.63 1.79
CA ILE A 78 8.16 6.05 2.84
C ILE A 78 7.44 7.02 3.76
N ASN A 79 7.46 6.77 5.07
CA ASN A 79 6.80 7.63 6.07
C ASN A 79 5.31 7.90 5.77
N CYS A 80 4.61 6.93 5.19
CA CYS A 80 3.23 7.12 4.77
C CYS A 80 2.24 6.59 5.81
N THR A 81 1.07 7.22 5.90
CA THR A 81 -0.10 6.66 6.58
C THR A 81 -1.08 6.15 5.54
N ILE A 82 -1.47 4.89 5.64
CA ILE A 82 -2.34 4.21 4.69
C ILE A 82 -3.56 3.67 5.43
N GLU A 83 -4.75 3.94 4.89
CA GLU A 83 -6.00 3.33 5.31
C GLU A 83 -6.64 2.62 4.11
N SER A 84 -6.94 1.32 4.25
CA SER A 84 -7.38 0.52 3.10
C SER A 84 -8.15 -0.76 3.43
N ASN A 85 -9.23 -1.03 2.70
CA ASN A 85 -9.85 -2.35 2.63
C ASN A 85 -9.29 -3.16 1.44
N GLN A 86 -8.61 -4.27 1.70
CA GLN A 86 -7.91 -5.04 0.67
C GLN A 86 -6.91 -4.19 -0.12
N GLY A 87 -6.18 -3.30 0.55
CA GLY A 87 -5.12 -2.52 -0.10
C GLY A 87 -3.86 -3.34 -0.35
N LEU A 88 -3.07 -2.89 -1.32
CA LEU A 88 -1.74 -3.39 -1.63
C LEU A 88 -1.75 -4.87 -2.05
N CYS A 89 -2.65 -5.27 -2.95
CA CYS A 89 -2.77 -6.66 -3.41
C CYS A 89 -2.36 -6.81 -4.88
N TYR A 90 -1.97 -8.02 -5.29
CA TYR A 90 -1.57 -8.36 -6.66
C TYR A 90 -0.36 -7.53 -7.13
N MET A 91 0.64 -7.35 -6.27
CA MET A 91 1.78 -6.48 -6.54
C MET A 91 3.10 -7.26 -6.60
N LYS A 92 4.12 -6.61 -7.14
CA LYS A 92 5.49 -7.15 -7.18
C LYS A 92 6.51 -6.07 -6.85
N HIS A 93 7.54 -6.43 -6.07
CA HIS A 93 8.59 -5.53 -5.59
C HIS A 93 7.99 -4.31 -4.86
N VAL A 94 7.52 -4.57 -3.63
CA VAL A 94 6.81 -3.55 -2.84
C VAL A 94 7.60 -3.24 -1.59
N THR A 95 7.86 -1.96 -1.36
CA THR A 95 8.59 -1.48 -0.18
C THR A 95 7.73 -0.51 0.62
N LEU A 96 7.55 -0.78 1.90
CA LEU A 96 6.99 0.15 2.88
C LEU A 96 8.07 0.43 3.92
N GLU A 97 8.54 1.66 4.00
CA GLU A 97 9.55 2.10 4.97
C GLU A 97 8.89 3.04 5.99
N ASN A 98 8.95 2.69 7.27
CA ASN A 98 8.42 3.51 8.36
C ASN A 98 6.96 3.96 8.13
N CYS A 99 6.10 3.06 7.67
CA CYS A 99 4.71 3.37 7.35
C CYS A 99 3.76 3.03 8.50
N GLN A 100 2.56 3.58 8.48
CA GLN A 100 1.44 3.16 9.32
C GLN A 100 0.32 2.66 8.42
N LEU A 101 -0.21 1.48 8.72
CA LEU A 101 -1.44 0.94 8.13
C LEU A 101 -2.52 1.01 9.20
N ILE A 102 -3.43 1.96 9.09
CA ILE A 102 -4.52 2.19 10.05
C ILE A 102 -5.82 1.67 9.47
N ASN A 103 -6.63 1.00 10.29
CA ASN A 103 -7.90 0.38 9.88
C ASN A 103 -7.78 -0.53 8.63
N SER A 104 -6.58 -1.05 8.34
CA SER A 104 -6.33 -1.81 7.11
C SER A 104 -6.49 -3.31 7.33
N ASN A 105 -7.34 -3.94 6.51
CA ASN A 105 -7.60 -5.37 6.55
C ASN A 105 -7.38 -6.02 5.18
N LEU A 106 -7.10 -7.34 5.20
CA LEU A 106 -6.90 -8.17 4.02
C LEU A 106 -5.81 -7.64 3.09
N VAL A 107 -4.78 -7.01 3.65
CA VAL A 107 -3.68 -6.44 2.88
C VAL A 107 -2.69 -7.51 2.42
N PHE A 108 -1.96 -7.19 1.35
CA PHE A 108 -0.85 -7.98 0.80
C PHE A 108 -1.21 -9.29 0.09
N GLU A 109 -2.47 -9.45 -0.30
CA GLU A 109 -2.89 -10.64 -1.06
C GLU A 109 -2.16 -10.71 -2.40
N TYR A 110 -1.45 -11.81 -2.64
CA TYR A 110 -0.64 -12.07 -3.82
C TYR A 110 0.46 -11.04 -4.09
N VAL A 111 1.16 -10.58 -3.04
CA VAL A 111 2.34 -9.71 -3.19
C VAL A 111 3.64 -10.52 -3.19
N GLU A 112 4.43 -10.36 -4.25
CA GLU A 112 5.77 -10.94 -4.41
C GLU A 112 6.86 -9.91 -4.05
N ASP A 113 7.87 -10.35 -3.30
CA ASP A 113 9.02 -9.53 -2.86
C ASP A 113 8.56 -8.27 -2.09
N LEU A 114 7.85 -8.51 -0.99
CA LEU A 114 7.40 -7.48 -0.07
C LEU A 114 8.49 -7.18 0.97
N GLN A 115 8.85 -5.91 1.15
CA GLN A 115 9.65 -5.44 2.28
C GLN A 115 8.85 -4.38 3.03
N ALA A 116 8.23 -4.75 4.15
CA ALA A 116 7.34 -3.85 4.88
C ALA A 116 7.81 -3.62 6.32
N ASP A 117 8.05 -2.35 6.66
CA ASP A 117 8.28 -1.84 8.00
C ASP A 117 7.11 -0.93 8.43
N ILE A 118 6.23 -1.47 9.25
CA ILE A 118 4.94 -0.87 9.62
C ILE A 118 4.89 -0.63 11.12
N HIS A 119 4.64 0.61 11.55
CA HIS A 119 4.61 1.05 12.95
C HIS A 119 3.17 1.29 13.43
N SER A 120 2.31 0.31 13.16
CA SER A 120 0.92 0.28 13.60
C SER A 120 0.40 -1.16 13.70
N ASP A 121 -0.76 -1.32 14.33
CA ASP A 121 -1.48 -2.58 14.36
C ASP A 121 -2.25 -2.76 13.03
N ILE A 122 -2.12 -3.92 12.39
CA ILE A 122 -2.82 -4.26 11.15
C ILE A 122 -4.05 -5.12 11.49
N ILE A 123 -5.19 -4.92 10.83
CA ILE A 123 -6.38 -5.74 11.11
C ILE A 123 -6.16 -7.17 10.60
N SER A 124 -5.76 -7.34 9.34
CA SER A 124 -5.42 -8.66 8.82
C SER A 124 -4.50 -8.63 7.60
N ILE A 125 -3.69 -9.67 7.48
CA ILE A 125 -2.79 -9.95 6.35
C ILE A 125 -3.30 -11.20 5.64
N LYS A 126 -3.30 -11.22 4.31
CA LYS A 126 -3.80 -12.35 3.53
C LYS A 126 -2.82 -12.75 2.43
N ASN A 127 -2.52 -14.04 2.31
CA ASN A 127 -1.85 -14.68 1.17
C ASN A 127 -0.68 -13.89 0.52
N PRO A 128 0.27 -13.29 1.25
CA PRO A 128 1.48 -12.77 0.61
C PRO A 128 2.26 -13.90 -0.06
N ILE A 129 2.82 -13.66 -1.25
CA ILE A 129 3.60 -14.67 -1.99
C ILE A 129 4.98 -14.84 -1.36
N SER A 130 5.67 -13.73 -1.08
CA SER A 130 7.01 -13.75 -0.49
C SER A 130 7.40 -12.41 0.12
N GLY A 131 8.36 -12.42 1.06
CA GLY A 131 8.96 -11.21 1.60
C GLY A 131 9.01 -11.14 3.13
N ASN A 132 9.21 -9.94 3.66
CA ASN A 132 9.29 -9.66 5.08
C ASN A 132 8.28 -8.58 5.46
N ILE A 133 7.50 -8.85 6.51
CA ILE A 133 6.56 -7.91 7.11
C ILE A 133 6.95 -7.75 8.57
N THR A 134 7.26 -6.52 8.97
CA THR A 134 7.39 -6.14 10.37
C THR A 134 6.25 -5.20 10.73
N ALA A 135 5.47 -5.54 11.75
CA ALA A 135 4.35 -4.73 12.23
C ALA A 135 4.36 -4.62 13.75
N ASP A 136 3.60 -3.68 14.33
CA ASP A 136 3.46 -3.65 15.79
C ASP A 136 2.69 -4.88 16.28
N ALA A 137 1.50 -5.09 15.73
CA ALA A 137 0.68 -6.28 15.93
C ALA A 137 -0.14 -6.55 14.67
N THR A 138 -0.76 -7.73 14.58
CA THR A 138 -1.76 -8.02 13.57
C THR A 138 -2.90 -8.83 14.16
N GLY A 139 -4.12 -8.64 13.66
CA GLY A 139 -5.30 -9.39 14.09
C GLY A 139 -5.31 -10.82 13.53
N GLU A 140 -5.56 -10.95 12.23
CA GLU A 140 -5.64 -12.24 11.54
C GLU A 140 -4.54 -12.37 10.47
N ILE A 141 -3.95 -13.57 10.36
CA ILE A 141 -3.04 -13.93 9.27
C ILE A 141 -3.69 -15.09 8.51
N ILE A 142 -3.99 -14.86 7.24
CA ILE A 142 -4.78 -15.76 6.40
C ILE A 142 -3.87 -16.37 5.32
N PHE A 143 -3.77 -17.70 5.32
CA PHE A 143 -3.14 -18.49 4.26
C PHE A 143 -4.10 -19.59 3.80
N ASP A 144 -5.09 -19.21 3.00
CA ASP A 144 -6.18 -20.08 2.55
C ASP A 144 -6.08 -20.50 1.07
N ASP A 145 -5.16 -19.92 0.29
CA ASP A 145 -4.81 -20.42 -1.03
C ASP A 145 -3.74 -21.52 -0.94
N PRO A 146 -4.04 -22.78 -1.32
CA PRO A 146 -3.09 -23.88 -1.26
C PRO A 146 -1.87 -23.73 -2.18
N LYS A 147 -1.88 -22.78 -3.12
CA LYS A 147 -0.72 -22.48 -3.99
C LYS A 147 0.31 -21.59 -3.31
N ILE A 148 -0.04 -20.93 -2.21
CA ILE A 148 0.84 -20.02 -1.50
C ILE A 148 1.64 -20.80 -0.44
N ASN A 149 2.96 -20.68 -0.52
CA ASN A 149 3.86 -21.25 0.47
C ASN A 149 4.15 -20.21 1.55
N ALA A 150 3.47 -20.32 2.69
CA ALA A 150 3.63 -19.40 3.82
C ALA A 150 5.10 -19.25 4.32
N ASN A 151 5.97 -20.24 4.09
CA ASN A 151 7.38 -20.16 4.47
C ASN A 151 8.20 -19.18 3.61
N GLN A 152 7.62 -18.65 2.53
CA GLN A 152 8.26 -17.61 1.71
C GLN A 152 8.04 -16.20 2.29
N THR A 153 7.20 -16.06 3.31
CA THR A 153 6.96 -14.78 3.99
C THR A 153 7.32 -14.87 5.46
N THR A 154 8.17 -13.95 5.92
CA THR A 154 8.46 -13.78 7.35
C THR A 154 7.59 -12.67 7.91
N ILE A 155 6.87 -12.93 8.99
CA ILE A 155 6.06 -11.92 9.70
C ILE A 155 6.64 -11.77 11.12
N SER A 156 7.15 -10.58 11.43
CA SER A 156 7.73 -10.23 12.73
C SER A 156 6.86 -9.17 13.41
N LEU A 157 6.39 -9.46 14.63
CA LEU A 157 5.55 -8.52 15.39
C LEU A 157 6.35 -7.92 16.55
N ARG A 158 6.25 -6.61 16.78
CA ARG A 158 6.95 -5.92 17.88
C ARG A 158 6.28 -6.10 19.23
N LYS A 159 4.95 -6.18 19.23
CA LYS A 159 4.15 -6.45 20.43
C LYS A 159 3.89 -7.95 20.48
N ASP A 160 4.02 -8.53 21.67
CA ASP A 160 3.57 -9.89 21.89
C ASP A 160 2.08 -9.98 21.56
N VAL A 161 1.67 -11.01 20.81
CA VAL A 161 0.26 -11.33 20.60
C VAL A 161 -0.33 -11.59 21.98
N LEU A 162 -1.10 -10.63 22.53
CA LEU A 162 -1.85 -10.86 23.75
C LEU A 162 -2.77 -12.05 23.48
N ALA A 163 -2.47 -13.19 24.13
CA ALA A 163 -3.32 -14.35 24.10
C ALA A 163 -4.74 -13.90 24.45
N ARG A 164 -5.66 -14.01 23.50
CA ARG A 164 -7.07 -13.75 23.77
C ARG A 164 -7.50 -14.78 24.83
N ALA A 165 -7.81 -14.29 26.02
CA ALA A 165 -8.40 -15.06 27.11
C ALA A 165 -9.83 -15.50 26.75
#